data_AF-A0A7C8R8D4-F1
#
_entry.id   AF-A0A7C8R8D4-F1
#
_cell.length_a   1.000
_cell.length_b   1.000
_cell.length_c   1.000
_cell.angle_alpha   90.00
_cell.angle_beta   90.00
_cell.angle_gamma   90.00
#
_symmetry.space_group_name_H-M   'P 1'
#
loop_
_entity.id
_entity.type
_entity.pdbx_description
1 polymer ?
#
loop_
_entity_poly.entity_id
_entity_poly.type
_entity_poly.pdbx_seq_one_letter_code
_entity_poly.pdbx_strand_id
1 'polypeptide(L)'
;MTKYVSNKPFIPIASEVEKLVNNNKLPQVSKGGHVIMKIHQVNADGAGPYRCFIDYGGNAGTWAAELAVQWQVKHTGKHSTNDYGSLKDQQLRVKLPDNMTCGGSYAGRNNICMIRCQNSAPNGPFGGCVPIQEVQPPAATPVEIPHQEEPAPPPQENQQDADDYNGADNVQENYDYNY
;
A
#
# COMPACT_ATOMS: atom_id res chain seq x y z
N MET A 1 -3.55 31.14 -6.66
CA MET A 1 -3.41 30.26 -5.48
C MET A 1 -1.95 30.29 -5.04
N THR A 2 -1.68 30.80 -3.84
CA THR A 2 -0.33 30.75 -3.27
C THR A 2 -0.03 29.31 -2.87
N LYS A 3 0.93 28.65 -3.54
CA LYS A 3 1.36 27.30 -3.16
C LYS A 3 1.86 27.34 -1.70
N TYR A 4 1.47 26.35 -0.91
CA TYR A 4 2.00 26.16 0.44
C TYR A 4 3.53 26.02 0.37
N VAL A 5 4.27 26.92 1.02
CA VAL A 5 5.76 27.01 0.97
C VAL A 5 6.43 26.44 2.21
N SER A 6 5.68 25.88 3.15
CA SER A 6 6.24 25.28 4.36
C SER A 6 6.65 23.83 4.09
N ASN A 7 7.89 23.49 4.44
CA ASN A 7 8.40 22.12 4.44
C ASN A 7 7.88 21.30 5.63
N LYS A 8 7.07 21.91 6.52
CA LYS A 8 6.43 21.18 7.61
C LYS A 8 5.24 20.38 7.08
N PRO A 9 5.06 19.13 7.52
CA PRO A 9 3.89 18.34 7.17
C PRO A 9 2.62 19.08 7.62
N PHE A 10 1.56 19.00 6.81
CA PHE A 10 0.26 19.56 7.15
C PHE A 10 -0.38 18.85 8.35
N ILE A 11 -0.01 17.59 8.56
CA ILE A 11 -0.40 16.78 9.72
C ILE A 11 0.64 16.98 10.84
N PRO A 12 0.21 17.32 12.08
CA PRO A 12 1.12 17.48 13.22
C PRO A 12 1.58 16.10 13.73
N ILE A 13 2.62 15.55 13.09
CA ILE A 13 3.10 14.18 13.32
C ILE A 13 3.25 13.84 14.80
N ALA A 14 3.95 14.69 15.57
CA ALA A 14 4.17 14.41 16.99
C ALA A 14 2.86 14.23 17.76
N SER A 15 1.90 15.14 17.57
CA SER A 15 0.61 15.05 18.24
C SER A 15 -0.18 13.79 17.84
N GLU A 16 -0.16 13.41 16.56
CA GLU A 16 -0.86 12.20 16.10
C GLU A 16 -0.20 10.92 16.61
N VAL A 17 1.14 10.85 16.64
CA VAL A 17 1.86 9.70 17.20
C VAL A 17 1.63 9.59 18.70
N GLU A 18 1.68 10.70 19.44
CA GLU A 18 1.40 10.72 20.88
C GLU A 18 -0.02 10.24 21.21
N LYS A 19 -1.03 10.58 20.39
CA LYS A 19 -2.38 10.03 20.54
C LYS A 19 -2.37 8.50 20.41
N LEU A 20 -1.62 7.93 19.47
CA LEU A 20 -1.50 6.48 19.32
C LEU A 20 -0.76 5.85 20.51
N VAL A 21 0.31 6.48 20.98
CA VAL A 21 1.06 6.05 22.18
C VAL A 21 0.15 6.00 23.41
N ASN A 22 -0.53 7.11 23.69
CA ASN A 22 -1.36 7.27 24.89
C ASN A 22 -2.56 6.31 24.90
N ASN A 23 -3.04 5.92 23.73
CA ASN A 23 -4.12 4.94 23.58
C ASN A 23 -3.63 3.49 23.42
N ASN A 24 -2.31 3.25 23.51
CA ASN A 24 -1.69 1.94 23.29
C ASN A 24 -2.08 1.31 21.92
N LYS A 25 -2.14 2.15 20.87
CA LYS A 25 -2.54 1.78 19.51
C LYS A 25 -1.38 1.76 18.50
N LEU A 26 -0.14 1.93 18.95
CA LEU A 26 1.02 1.78 18.07
C LEU A 26 1.18 0.32 17.63
N PRO A 27 1.24 0.04 16.31
CA PRO A 27 1.61 -1.28 15.82
C PRO A 27 2.99 -1.68 16.34
N GLN A 28 3.06 -2.87 16.93
CA GLN A 28 4.30 -3.46 17.45
C GLN A 28 4.85 -4.43 16.42
N VAL A 29 6.11 -4.28 16.04
CA VAL A 29 6.74 -5.07 14.97
C VAL A 29 8.12 -5.55 15.39
N SER A 30 8.57 -6.66 14.79
CA SER A 30 9.96 -7.10 14.89
C SER A 30 10.75 -6.74 13.64
N LYS A 31 12.08 -6.67 13.80
CA LYS A 31 13.00 -6.70 12.66
C LYS A 31 12.68 -7.90 11.78
N GLY A 32 12.74 -7.67 10.48
CA GLY A 32 12.41 -8.69 9.49
C GLY A 32 10.95 -9.13 9.44
N GLY A 33 10.07 -8.60 10.29
CA GLY A 33 8.63 -8.86 10.24
C GLY A 33 7.95 -8.14 9.08
N HIS A 34 6.64 -7.93 9.20
CA HIS A 34 5.86 -7.22 8.21
C HIS A 34 4.83 -6.32 8.89
N VAL A 35 4.41 -5.28 8.16
CA VAL A 35 3.27 -4.44 8.52
C VAL A 35 2.14 -4.78 7.56
N ILE A 36 0.97 -5.08 8.12
CA ILE A 36 -0.26 -5.24 7.35
C ILE A 36 -1.08 -3.96 7.52
N MET A 37 -1.39 -3.32 6.41
CA MET A 37 -2.23 -2.13 6.34
C MET A 37 -3.52 -2.45 5.60
N LYS A 38 -4.58 -1.81 6.06
CA LYS A 38 -5.85 -1.73 5.35
C LYS A 38 -5.91 -0.36 4.68
N ILE A 39 -5.98 -0.36 3.36
CA ILE A 39 -6.23 0.82 2.53
C ILE A 39 -7.72 0.85 2.22
N HIS A 40 -8.40 1.89 2.66
CA HIS A 40 -9.76 2.15 2.21
C HIS A 40 -9.70 2.96 0.92
N GLN A 41 -9.98 2.31 -0.22
CA GLN A 41 -9.98 2.98 -1.51
C GLN A 41 -11.31 3.75 -1.66
N VAL A 42 -11.28 5.08 -1.64
CA VAL A 42 -12.50 5.91 -1.71
C VAL A 42 -13.10 5.92 -3.12
N ASN A 43 -12.25 6.10 -4.13
CA ASN A 43 -12.61 6.22 -5.54
C ASN A 43 -11.51 5.57 -6.40
N ALA A 44 -11.65 5.65 -7.73
CA ALA A 44 -10.80 4.97 -8.70
C ALA A 44 -9.29 5.12 -8.43
N ASP A 45 -8.82 6.34 -8.17
CA ASP A 45 -7.41 6.71 -8.08
C ASP A 45 -6.77 6.45 -6.71
N GLY A 46 -7.53 5.94 -5.75
CA GLY A 46 -7.01 5.43 -4.47
C GLY A 46 -6.48 3.99 -4.54
N ALA A 47 -6.34 3.41 -5.73
CA ALA A 47 -5.86 2.05 -5.91
C ALA A 47 -4.32 1.97 -5.78
N GLY A 48 -3.76 0.76 -5.87
CA GLY A 48 -2.30 0.56 -5.98
C GLY A 48 -1.77 0.93 -7.37
N PRO A 49 -0.48 0.70 -7.66
CA PRO A 49 0.51 0.14 -6.76
C PRO A 49 1.00 1.20 -5.77
N TYR A 50 1.03 0.85 -4.49
CA TYR A 50 1.70 1.63 -3.46
C TYR A 50 3.19 1.31 -3.41
N ARG A 51 4.01 2.35 -3.27
CA ARG A 51 5.41 2.27 -2.87
C ARG A 51 5.55 2.74 -1.43
N CYS A 52 6.33 2.02 -0.65
CA CYS A 52 6.47 2.26 0.77
C CYS A 52 7.92 2.57 1.14
N PHE A 53 8.13 3.52 2.04
CA PHE A 53 9.44 3.94 2.49
C PHE A 53 9.48 4.02 4.01
N ILE A 54 10.67 3.85 4.58
CA ILE A 54 10.88 3.94 6.03
C ILE A 54 11.77 5.12 6.39
N ASP A 55 11.38 5.82 7.44
CA ASP A 55 12.20 6.76 8.20
C ASP A 55 12.53 6.12 9.56
N TYR A 56 13.81 5.83 9.79
CA TYR A 56 14.28 5.27 11.04
C TYR A 56 14.25 6.28 12.20
N GLY A 57 14.22 7.59 11.91
CA GLY A 57 14.09 8.65 12.93
C GLY A 57 12.68 8.80 13.49
N GLY A 58 11.67 8.20 12.85
CA GLY A 58 10.29 8.21 13.30
C GLY A 58 9.56 9.55 13.16
N ASN A 59 10.19 10.57 12.55
CA ASN A 59 9.68 11.95 12.47
C ASN A 59 9.24 12.36 11.04
N ALA A 60 9.30 11.42 10.10
CA ALA A 60 9.03 11.62 8.66
C ALA A 60 9.96 12.67 8.01
N GLY A 61 11.16 12.86 8.54
CA GLY A 61 12.15 13.81 8.02
C GLY A 61 12.92 13.26 6.83
N THR A 62 13.28 11.98 6.86
CA THR A 62 14.11 11.33 5.82
C THR A 62 13.62 9.93 5.50
N TRP A 63 13.27 9.67 4.25
CA TRP A 63 12.90 8.34 3.76
C TRP A 63 14.16 7.56 3.38
N ALA A 64 14.72 6.82 4.34
CA ALA A 64 16.02 6.19 4.26
C ALA A 64 16.10 4.99 3.29
N ALA A 65 15.00 4.25 3.14
CA ALA A 65 14.93 3.10 2.24
C ALA A 65 13.52 2.88 1.70
N GLU A 66 13.42 2.32 0.50
CA GLU A 66 12.19 1.73 -0.02
C GLU A 66 12.01 0.32 0.56
N LEU A 67 10.78 -0.01 0.92
CA LEU A 67 10.40 -1.29 1.51
C LEU A 67 9.75 -2.18 0.45
N ALA A 68 10.02 -3.49 0.54
CA ALA A 68 9.39 -4.46 -0.34
C ALA A 68 7.91 -4.63 0.02
N VAL A 69 7.03 -4.37 -0.95
CA VAL A 69 5.60 -4.63 -0.85
C VAL A 69 5.36 -6.09 -1.27
N GLN A 70 5.02 -6.94 -0.31
CA GLN A 70 4.76 -8.37 -0.53
C GLN A 70 3.33 -8.64 -0.96
N TRP A 71 2.42 -7.71 -0.70
CA TRP A 71 1.05 -7.78 -1.14
C TRP A 71 0.56 -6.39 -1.50
N GLN A 72 0.05 -6.26 -2.72
CA GLN A 72 -0.30 -4.98 -3.30
C GLN A 72 -1.82 -4.77 -3.38
N VAL A 73 -2.24 -3.51 -3.24
CA VAL A 73 -3.60 -3.10 -3.55
C VAL A 73 -3.83 -3.27 -5.06
N LYS A 74 -4.92 -3.95 -5.45
CA LYS A 74 -5.25 -4.20 -6.86
C LYS A 74 -5.32 -2.90 -7.65
N HIS A 75 -4.78 -2.90 -8.86
CA HIS A 75 -4.84 -1.76 -9.76
C HIS A 75 -5.05 -2.19 -11.21
N THR A 76 -5.51 -1.25 -12.02
CA THR A 76 -5.69 -1.39 -13.46
C THR A 76 -4.92 -0.26 -14.15
N GLY A 77 -4.27 -0.58 -15.28
CA GLY A 77 -3.54 0.41 -16.06
C GLY A 77 -2.36 1.09 -15.34
N LYS A 78 -1.95 2.26 -15.86
CA LYS A 78 -0.65 2.91 -15.55
C LYS A 78 -0.71 4.05 -14.52
N HIS A 79 -1.87 4.33 -13.92
CA HIS A 79 -2.09 5.56 -13.11
C HIS A 79 -2.65 5.32 -11.72
N SER A 80 -2.40 4.15 -11.16
CA SER A 80 -2.93 3.73 -9.87
C SER A 80 -4.46 3.79 -9.75
N THR A 81 -5.16 3.31 -10.77
CA THR A 81 -6.62 3.39 -10.88
C THR A 81 -7.28 2.02 -10.83
N ASN A 82 -8.43 1.87 -10.17
CA ASN A 82 -9.25 0.66 -10.24
C ASN A 82 -10.68 0.92 -9.76
N ASP A 83 -11.63 1.12 -10.67
CA ASP A 83 -13.01 1.44 -10.28
C ASP A 83 -13.66 0.35 -9.42
N TYR A 84 -13.36 -0.93 -9.68
CA TYR A 84 -13.89 -2.06 -8.93
C TYR A 84 -13.47 -2.06 -7.45
N GLY A 85 -12.38 -1.38 -7.10
CA GLY A 85 -11.89 -1.23 -5.74
C GLY A 85 -12.54 -0.09 -4.95
N SER A 86 -13.35 0.77 -5.60
CA SER A 86 -13.95 1.94 -4.95
C SER A 86 -14.87 1.56 -3.79
N LEU A 87 -14.79 2.33 -2.71
CA LEU A 87 -15.46 2.15 -1.43
C LEU A 87 -15.18 0.79 -0.75
N LYS A 88 -14.06 0.14 -1.08
CA LYS A 88 -13.67 -1.15 -0.50
C LYS A 88 -12.36 -1.04 0.25
N ASP A 89 -12.27 -1.90 1.26
CA ASP A 89 -11.01 -2.15 1.95
C ASP A 89 -10.14 -3.07 1.10
N GLN A 90 -8.87 -2.71 0.98
CA GLN A 90 -7.83 -3.45 0.28
C GLN A 90 -6.66 -3.66 1.24
N GLN A 91 -5.92 -4.75 1.05
CA GLN A 91 -4.78 -5.08 1.91
C GLN A 91 -3.47 -4.66 1.26
N LEU A 92 -2.57 -4.12 2.07
CA LEU A 92 -1.20 -3.81 1.70
C LEU A 92 -0.26 -4.45 2.73
N ARG A 93 0.65 -5.33 2.30
CA ARG A 93 1.65 -5.95 3.17
C ARG A 93 3.04 -5.47 2.80
N VAL A 94 3.77 -4.97 3.79
CA VAL A 94 5.11 -4.43 3.62
C VAL A 94 6.10 -5.19 4.50
N LYS A 95 7.16 -5.71 3.89
CA LYS A 95 8.27 -6.36 4.60
C LYS A 95 9.16 -5.31 5.26
N LEU A 96 9.49 -5.53 6.52
CA LEU A 96 10.45 -4.70 7.25
C LEU A 96 11.89 -5.23 7.04
N PRO A 97 12.91 -4.34 7.06
CA PRO A 97 14.30 -4.75 6.95
C PRO A 97 14.73 -5.61 8.14
N ASP A 98 15.59 -6.60 7.91
CA ASP A 98 16.11 -7.49 8.97
C ASP A 98 17.10 -6.76 9.89
N ASN A 99 17.74 -5.69 9.38
CA ASN A 99 18.67 -4.82 10.11
C ASN A 99 18.06 -3.48 10.54
N MET A 100 16.72 -3.37 10.53
CA MET A 100 16.01 -2.16 10.98
C MET A 100 16.43 -1.79 12.40
N THR A 101 16.58 -0.48 12.66
CA THR A 101 16.76 0.05 14.03
C THR A 101 16.01 1.38 14.11
N CYS A 102 14.94 1.41 14.91
CA CYS A 102 14.12 2.59 15.07
C CYS A 102 14.66 3.51 16.18
N GLY A 103 14.78 4.81 15.89
CA GLY A 103 15.35 5.81 16.80
C GLY A 103 14.35 6.83 17.34
N GLY A 104 13.11 6.86 16.84
CA GLY A 104 12.10 7.83 17.27
C GLY A 104 11.61 7.58 18.69
N SER A 105 11.20 8.66 19.36
CA SER A 105 10.62 8.65 20.70
C SER A 105 9.44 9.63 20.82
N TYR A 106 8.33 9.16 21.38
CA TYR A 106 7.10 9.94 21.56
C TYR A 106 6.43 9.55 22.88
N ALA A 107 6.05 10.53 23.71
CA ALA A 107 5.37 10.32 24.98
C ALA A 107 5.95 9.17 25.84
N GLY A 108 7.29 9.08 25.91
CA GLY A 108 8.00 8.06 26.70
C GLY A 108 8.08 6.66 26.07
N ARG A 109 7.51 6.45 24.87
CA ARG A 109 7.75 5.25 24.04
C ARG A 109 8.93 5.48 23.11
N ASN A 110 9.83 4.50 23.05
CA ASN A 110 11.03 4.52 22.21
C ASN A 110 10.92 3.52 21.06
N ASN A 111 11.93 3.53 20.20
CA ASN A 111 12.08 2.62 19.05
C ASN A 111 10.96 2.79 18.02
N ILE A 112 10.59 4.04 17.71
CA ILE A 112 9.55 4.35 16.74
C ILE A 112 10.17 4.67 15.38
N CYS A 113 9.74 3.97 14.34
CA CYS A 113 9.99 4.33 12.94
C CYS A 113 8.70 4.89 12.32
N MET A 114 8.84 5.58 11.18
CA MET A 114 7.71 6.02 10.38
C MET A 114 7.76 5.34 9.02
N ILE A 115 6.65 4.75 8.59
CA ILE A 115 6.50 4.22 7.23
C ILE A 115 5.61 5.16 6.44
N ARG A 116 5.99 5.54 5.23
CA ARG A 116 5.11 6.23 4.28
C ARG A 116 4.79 5.30 3.14
N CYS A 117 3.52 5.05 2.87
CA CYS A 117 3.08 4.36 1.67
C CYS A 117 2.27 5.32 0.80
N GLN A 118 2.57 5.36 -0.49
CA GLN A 118 1.86 6.21 -1.44
C GLN A 118 1.77 5.57 -2.81
N ASN A 119 0.69 5.82 -3.54
CA ASN A 119 0.54 5.39 -4.93
C ASN A 119 1.09 6.44 -5.92
N SER A 120 0.91 6.20 -7.23
CA SER A 120 1.39 7.06 -8.31
C SER A 120 0.28 7.80 -9.06
N ALA A 121 -0.88 8.00 -8.43
CA ALA A 121 -2.02 8.66 -9.06
C ALA A 121 -1.70 10.12 -9.45
N PRO A 122 -2.01 10.55 -10.69
CA PRO A 122 -1.72 11.92 -11.14
C PRO A 122 -2.43 13.03 -10.34
N ASN A 123 -3.62 12.76 -9.82
CA ASN A 123 -4.41 13.72 -9.04
C ASN A 123 -3.92 13.88 -7.59
N GLY A 124 -2.84 13.18 -7.25
CA GLY A 124 -2.18 13.24 -5.96
C GLY A 124 -1.75 11.83 -5.57
N PRO A 125 -0.50 11.62 -5.13
CA PRO A 125 -0.16 10.33 -4.57
C PRO A 125 -0.99 10.14 -3.29
N PHE A 126 -1.95 9.25 -3.35
CA PHE A 126 -2.79 8.89 -2.21
C PHE A 126 -2.04 7.92 -1.31
N GLY A 127 -2.32 7.99 -0.01
CA GLY A 127 -1.68 7.14 0.98
C GLY A 127 -1.56 7.82 2.34
N GLY A 128 -0.54 7.45 3.08
CA GLY A 128 -0.36 7.96 4.44
C GLY A 128 0.93 7.51 5.09
N CYS A 129 1.11 7.99 6.31
CA CYS A 129 2.24 7.63 7.17
C CYS A 129 1.74 6.80 8.36
N VAL A 130 2.46 5.75 8.71
CA VAL A 130 2.14 4.82 9.80
C VAL A 130 3.36 4.75 10.74
N PRO A 131 3.24 5.24 11.99
CA PRO A 131 4.26 5.01 12.99
C PRO A 131 4.21 3.55 13.45
N ILE A 132 5.37 2.93 13.60
CA ILE A 132 5.52 1.57 14.10
C ILE A 132 6.51 1.57 15.26
N GLN A 133 6.31 0.70 16.24
CA GLN A 133 7.26 0.50 17.33
C GLN A 133 7.98 -0.84 17.14
N GLU A 134 9.31 -0.77 17.09
CA GLU A 134 10.15 -1.95 17.09
C GLU A 134 10.24 -2.55 18.51
N VAL A 135 9.88 -3.83 18.63
CA VAL A 135 9.96 -4.60 19.88
C VAL A 135 10.58 -5.97 19.69
N GLN A 136 11.12 -6.53 20.77
CA GLN A 136 11.60 -7.90 20.85
C GLN A 136 11.18 -8.57 22.16
N PRO A 137 10.71 -9.84 22.12
CA PRO A 137 10.28 -10.57 20.91
C PRO A 137 9.02 -9.92 20.28
N PRO A 138 8.71 -10.20 19.00
CA PRO A 138 7.51 -9.66 18.35
C PRO A 138 6.24 -9.94 19.16
N ALA A 139 5.32 -8.97 19.18
CA ALA A 139 3.96 -9.20 19.65
C ALA A 139 3.28 -10.30 18.80
N ALA A 140 2.26 -10.95 19.36
CA ALA A 140 1.55 -12.04 18.68
C ALA A 140 1.15 -11.65 17.24
N THR A 141 1.36 -12.58 16.30
CA THR A 141 1.07 -12.38 14.88
C THR A 141 -0.38 -11.94 14.71
N PRO A 142 -0.67 -10.79 14.06
CA PRO A 142 -2.03 -10.39 13.76
C PRO A 142 -2.73 -11.45 12.91
N VAL A 143 -4.04 -11.64 13.12
CA VAL A 143 -4.87 -12.47 12.23
C VAL A 143 -4.80 -11.85 10.83
N GLU A 144 -4.17 -12.57 9.91
CA GLU A 144 -4.12 -12.22 8.51
C GLU A 144 -5.55 -12.27 7.92
N ILE A 145 -5.99 -11.18 7.28
CA ILE A 145 -7.22 -11.23 6.47
C ILE A 145 -6.92 -12.17 5.29
N PRO A 146 -7.79 -13.15 4.98
CA PRO A 146 -7.55 -14.11 3.92
C PRO A 146 -7.24 -13.45 2.57
N HIS A 147 -6.35 -14.09 1.82
CA HIS A 147 -5.99 -13.72 0.47
C HIS A 147 -7.21 -13.70 -0.45
N GLN A 148 -7.48 -12.54 -1.06
CA GLN A 148 -8.06 -12.55 -2.38
C GLN A 148 -6.94 -12.87 -3.35
N GLU A 149 -6.82 -14.15 -3.68
CA GLU A 149 -5.93 -14.65 -4.72
C GLU A 149 -6.10 -13.79 -5.98
N GLU A 150 -4.98 -13.28 -6.50
CA GLU A 150 -4.98 -12.71 -7.83
C GLU A 150 -5.27 -13.88 -8.79
N PRO A 151 -6.28 -13.79 -9.67
CA PRO A 151 -6.50 -14.86 -10.64
C PRO A 151 -5.20 -15.07 -11.41
N ALA A 152 -4.81 -16.33 -11.61
CA ALA A 152 -3.62 -16.69 -12.36
C ALA A 152 -3.58 -15.89 -13.67
N PRO A 153 -2.40 -15.39 -14.10
CA PRO A 153 -2.30 -14.76 -15.40
C PRO A 153 -2.89 -15.71 -16.44
N PRO A 154 -3.70 -15.21 -17.40
CA PRO A 154 -4.21 -16.06 -18.46
C PRO A 154 -3.01 -16.79 -19.10
N PRO A 155 -3.16 -18.08 -19.46
CA PRO A 155 -2.10 -18.83 -20.13
C PRO A 155 -1.52 -17.96 -21.24
N GLN A 156 -0.19 -17.83 -21.29
CA GLN A 156 0.43 -17.12 -22.40
C GLN A 156 0.03 -17.87 -23.67
N GLU A 157 -0.77 -17.23 -24.51
CA GLU A 157 -1.17 -17.76 -25.80
C GLU A 157 0.12 -17.97 -26.61
N ASN A 158 0.40 -19.23 -26.93
CA ASN A 158 1.57 -19.59 -27.70
C ASN A 158 1.37 -18.99 -29.10
N GLN A 159 2.30 -18.14 -29.54
CA GLN A 159 2.29 -17.46 -30.84
C GLN A 159 2.24 -18.41 -32.06
N GLN A 160 2.21 -19.73 -31.86
CA GLN A 160 2.07 -20.73 -32.92
C GLN A 160 0.61 -20.96 -33.35
N ASP A 161 -0.40 -20.56 -32.55
CA ASP A 161 -1.81 -20.72 -32.91
C ASP A 161 -2.38 -19.51 -33.70
N ALA A 162 -1.62 -18.41 -33.78
CA ALA A 162 -2.02 -17.18 -34.49
C ALA A 162 -1.85 -17.26 -36.02
N ASP A 163 -1.13 -18.26 -36.53
CA ASP A 163 -0.82 -18.41 -37.96
C ASP A 163 -1.79 -19.35 -38.71
N ASP A 164 -2.72 -20.02 -38.01
CA ASP A 164 -3.68 -20.98 -38.61
C ASP A 164 -5.07 -20.37 -38.86
N TYR A 165 -5.35 -19.15 -38.38
CA TYR A 165 -6.59 -18.42 -38.71
C TYR A 165 -6.41 -17.55 -39.96
N ASN A 166 -6.16 -18.19 -41.10
CA ASN A 166 -6.30 -17.57 -42.40
C ASN A 166 -7.51 -18.15 -43.14
N GLY A 167 -8.66 -17.52 -42.95
CA GLY A 167 -9.79 -17.52 -43.89
C GLY A 167 -10.76 -18.72 -43.85
N ALA A 168 -11.78 -18.61 -43.01
CA ALA A 168 -13.12 -19.26 -43.03
C ALA A 168 -13.46 -19.56 -41.55
N ASP A 169 -14.20 -18.74 -40.82
CA ASP A 169 -15.65 -18.62 -40.94
C ASP A 169 -16.12 -17.37 -40.18
N ASN A 170 -16.62 -16.38 -40.92
CA ASN A 170 -17.37 -15.27 -40.35
C ASN A 170 -18.80 -15.74 -40.06
N VAL A 171 -19.15 -15.93 -38.79
CA VAL A 171 -20.56 -15.86 -38.35
C VAL A 171 -20.70 -14.71 -37.37
N GLN A 172 -21.35 -13.66 -37.84
CA GLN A 172 -21.69 -12.46 -37.09
C GLN A 172 -22.95 -12.75 -36.26
N GLU A 173 -22.82 -13.02 -34.96
CA GLU A 173 -23.99 -13.10 -34.05
C GLU A 173 -24.18 -11.79 -33.29
N ASN A 174 -25.25 -11.06 -33.66
CA ASN A 174 -25.79 -9.92 -32.93
C ASN A 174 -26.59 -10.41 -31.72
N TYR A 175 -26.34 -9.87 -30.53
CA TYR A 175 -27.27 -9.92 -29.41
C TYR A 175 -27.69 -8.51 -28.99
N ASP A 176 -28.99 -8.25 -29.14
CA ASP A 176 -29.71 -7.04 -28.78
C ASP A 176 -30.07 -7.09 -27.29
N TYR A 177 -29.75 -6.03 -26.53
CA TYR A 177 -30.11 -5.90 -25.11
C TYR A 177 -30.99 -4.67 -24.91
N ASN A 178 -32.30 -4.90 -24.78
CA ASN A 178 -33.25 -4.00 -24.13
C ASN A 178 -33.54 -4.54 -22.73
N TYR A 179 -33.15 -3.80 -21.68
CA TYR A 179 -34.02 -3.24 -20.63
C TYR A 179 -33.20 -2.40 -19.64
#